data_AF-A0A940C098-F1
#
_entry.id   AF-A0A940C098-F1
#
_cell.length_a   1.000
_cell.length_b   1.000
_cell.length_c   1.000
_cell.angle_alpha   90.00
_cell.angle_beta   90.00
_cell.angle_gamma   90.00
#
_symmetry.space_group_name_H-M   'P 1'
#
loop_
_entity.id
_entity.type
_entity.pdbx_description
1 polymer ?
#
loop_
_entity_poly.entity_id
_entity_poly.type
_entity_poly.pdbx_seq_one_letter_code
_entity_poly.pdbx_strand_id
1 'polypeptide(L)'
;MGTVWGHMLAVCIRMAARNGTDISAGLADITEQLKAANARAEERRRMNSESIRMTLFLIPLLYAGTVLLSIFYLDVAPGEYLRNQFGTAEGILFFLFIAFLMLLNLVILRAVSNTKIDY
;
A
#
# COMPACT_ATOMS: atom_id res chain seq x y z
N MET A 1 -23.31 -14.59 1.01
CA MET A 1 -24.20 -15.09 -0.07
C MET A 1 -23.97 -14.39 -1.42
N GLY A 2 -23.16 -13.33 -1.51
CA GLY A 2 -22.87 -12.62 -2.78
C GLY A 2 -21.46 -12.80 -3.34
N THR A 3 -20.71 -13.79 -2.85
CA THR A 3 -19.32 -14.05 -3.26
C THR A 3 -19.28 -15.24 -4.22
N VAL A 4 -18.31 -15.30 -5.13
CA VAL A 4 -18.20 -16.41 -6.11
C VAL A 4 -18.12 -17.78 -5.41
N TRP A 5 -17.40 -17.86 -4.29
CA TRP A 5 -17.31 -19.09 -3.48
C TRP A 5 -18.61 -19.44 -2.78
N GLY A 6 -19.41 -18.44 -2.37
CA GLY A 6 -20.75 -18.68 -1.82
C GLY A 6 -21.67 -19.35 -2.83
N HIS A 7 -21.57 -18.96 -4.11
CA HIS A 7 -22.29 -19.63 -5.19
C HIS A 7 -21.77 -21.04 -5.46
N MET A 8 -20.45 -21.24 -5.50
CA MET A 8 -19.84 -22.58 -5.67
C MET A 8 -20.28 -23.54 -4.57
N LEU A 9 -20.26 -23.10 -3.31
CA LEU A 9 -20.72 -23.88 -2.16
C LEU A 9 -22.21 -24.25 -2.29
N ALA A 10 -23.06 -23.29 -2.67
CA ALA A 10 -24.49 -23.53 -2.87
C ALA A 10 -24.75 -24.56 -3.99
N VAL A 11 -23.95 -24.53 -5.07
CA VAL A 11 -24.04 -25.52 -6.16
C VAL A 11 -23.61 -26.91 -5.68
N CYS A 12 -22.50 -27.03 -4.93
CA CYS A 12 -22.07 -28.29 -4.34
C CYS A 12 -23.16 -28.88 -3.44
N ILE A 13 -23.70 -28.10 -2.49
CA ILE A 13 -24.77 -28.55 -1.59
C ILE A 13 -26.01 -29.01 -2.38
N ARG A 14 -26.37 -28.29 -3.46
CA ARG A 14 -27.50 -28.67 -4.33
C ARG A 14 -27.25 -29.99 -5.06
N MET A 15 -26.02 -30.26 -5.51
CA MET A 15 -25.65 -31.52 -6.17
C MET A 15 -25.67 -32.70 -5.19
N ALA A 16 -25.17 -32.52 -3.97
CA ALA A 16 -25.28 -33.53 -2.91
C ALA A 16 -26.75 -33.85 -2.59
N ALA A 17 -27.59 -32.82 -2.44
CA ALA A 17 -28.99 -32.98 -2.07
C ALA A 17 -29.87 -33.63 -3.16
N ARG A 18 -29.59 -33.38 -4.46
CA ARG A 18 -30.38 -33.96 -5.56
C ARG A 18 -29.87 -35.31 -6.05
N ASN A 19 -28.55 -35.46 -6.15
CA ASN A 19 -27.93 -36.57 -6.88
C ASN A 19 -27.19 -37.54 -5.94
N GLY A 20 -27.15 -37.28 -4.63
CA GLY A 20 -26.38 -38.08 -3.67
C GLY A 20 -24.87 -38.11 -3.96
N THR A 21 -24.38 -37.13 -4.73
CA THR A 21 -23.00 -37.08 -5.20
C THR A 21 -22.08 -36.68 -4.05
N ASP A 22 -20.92 -37.34 -3.94
CA ASP A 22 -19.89 -36.94 -2.99
C ASP A 22 -19.35 -35.55 -3.36
N ILE A 23 -19.48 -34.61 -2.43
CA ILE A 23 -19.03 -33.22 -2.58
C ILE A 23 -17.72 -32.94 -1.85
N SER A 24 -17.11 -33.95 -1.20
CA SER A 24 -15.90 -33.81 -0.40
C SER A 24 -14.77 -33.16 -1.21
N ALA A 25 -14.62 -33.55 -2.48
CA ALA A 25 -13.62 -32.97 -3.39
C ALA A 25 -13.89 -31.49 -3.70
N GLY A 26 -15.14 -31.12 -4.01
CA GLY A 26 -15.51 -29.73 -4.29
C GLY A 26 -15.43 -28.82 -3.06
N LEU A 27 -15.78 -29.37 -1.88
CA LEU A 27 -15.64 -28.65 -0.62
C LEU A 27 -14.16 -28.43 -0.28
N ALA A 28 -13.30 -29.44 -0.49
CA ALA A 28 -11.86 -29.32 -0.29
C ALA A 28 -11.25 -28.23 -1.18
N ASP A 29 -11.61 -28.20 -2.47
CA ASP A 29 -11.16 -27.17 -3.42
C ASP A 29 -11.60 -25.75 -3.00
N ILE A 30 -12.88 -25.56 -2.63
CA ILE A 30 -13.37 -24.26 -2.13
C ILE A 30 -12.57 -23.82 -0.89
N THR A 31 -12.28 -24.73 0.04
CA THR A 31 -11.50 -24.40 1.25
C THR A 31 -10.05 -24.06 0.93
N GLU A 32 -9.44 -24.73 -0.05
CA GLU A 32 -8.08 -24.44 -0.50
C GLU A 32 -8.00 -23.07 -1.17
N GLN A 33 -8.95 -22.74 -2.04
CA GLN A 33 -9.03 -21.42 -2.68
C GLN A 33 -9.24 -20.29 -1.67
N LEU A 34 -10.11 -20.49 -0.66
CA LEU A 34 -10.32 -19.55 0.44
C LEU A 34 -9.04 -19.32 1.26
N LYS A 35 -8.29 -20.38 1.56
CA LYS A 35 -7.00 -20.29 2.27
C LYS A 35 -5.98 -19.50 1.44
N ALA A 36 -5.85 -19.82 0.15
CA ALA A 36 -4.93 -19.14 -0.76
C ALA A 36 -5.28 -17.64 -0.89
N ALA A 37 -6.56 -17.30 -0.97
CA ALA A 37 -7.00 -15.92 -1.05
C ALA A 37 -6.73 -15.14 0.25
N ASN A 38 -6.98 -15.76 1.42
CA ASN A 38 -6.63 -15.15 2.72
C ASN A 38 -5.12 -14.91 2.84
N ALA A 39 -4.30 -15.88 2.44
CA ALA A 39 -2.84 -15.71 2.46
C ALA A 39 -2.39 -14.52 1.57
N ARG A 40 -2.95 -14.41 0.36
CA ARG A 40 -2.67 -13.27 -0.55
C ARG A 40 -3.17 -11.94 0.02
N ALA A 41 -4.30 -11.92 0.70
CA ALA A 41 -4.83 -10.70 1.33
C ALA A 41 -3.93 -10.23 2.48
N GLU A 42 -3.46 -11.15 3.31
CA GLU A 42 -2.55 -10.88 4.43
C GLU A 42 -1.19 -10.38 3.90
N GLU A 43 -0.66 -11.02 2.87
CA GLU A 43 0.61 -10.62 2.25
C GLU A 43 0.54 -9.21 1.65
N ARG A 44 -0.56 -8.85 0.98
CA ARG A 44 -0.80 -7.47 0.51
C ARG A 44 -0.90 -6.47 1.66
N ARG A 45 -1.59 -6.82 2.75
CA ARG A 45 -1.67 -5.95 3.94
C ARG A 45 -0.30 -5.70 4.53
N ARG A 46 0.53 -6.74 4.64
CA ARG A 46 1.91 -6.64 5.10
C ARG A 46 2.73 -5.73 4.18
N MET A 47 2.75 -5.99 2.87
CA MET A 47 3.50 -5.20 1.90
C MET A 47 3.08 -3.71 1.90
N ASN A 48 1.78 -3.42 2.01
CA ASN A 48 1.30 -2.04 2.12
C ASN A 48 1.73 -1.37 3.43
N SER A 49 1.68 -2.08 4.55
CA SER A 49 2.13 -1.54 5.83
C SER A 49 3.64 -1.25 5.85
N GLU A 50 4.43 -2.08 5.18
CA GLU A 50 5.87 -1.88 5.01
C GLU A 50 6.15 -0.71 4.07
N SER A 51 5.42 -0.62 2.94
CA SER A 51 5.54 0.47 1.97
C SER A 51 5.22 1.83 2.60
N ILE A 52 4.16 1.93 3.41
CA ILE A 52 3.83 3.17 4.14
C ILE A 52 4.94 3.56 5.11
N ARG A 53 5.50 2.58 5.86
CA ARG A 53 6.62 2.84 6.77
C ARG A 53 7.87 3.29 6.00
N MET A 54 8.18 2.63 4.89
CA MET A 54 9.31 3.02 4.03
C MET A 54 9.14 4.46 3.54
N THR A 55 7.99 4.85 2.98
CA THR A 55 7.71 6.22 2.53
C THR A 55 7.89 7.24 3.66
N LEU A 56 7.39 6.94 4.87
CA LEU A 56 7.47 7.86 6.02
C LEU A 56 8.89 8.06 6.55
N PHE A 57 9.78 7.07 6.46
CA PHE A 57 11.15 7.19 6.96
C PHE A 57 12.17 7.56 5.88
N LEU A 58 12.03 7.00 4.67
CA LEU A 58 12.99 7.16 3.59
C LEU A 58 12.95 8.56 2.98
N ILE A 59 11.76 9.14 2.80
CA ILE A 59 11.62 10.48 2.19
C ILE A 59 12.24 11.58 3.08
N PRO A 60 11.95 11.66 4.39
CA PRO A 60 12.60 12.64 5.26
C PRO A 60 14.12 12.42 5.36
N LEU A 61 14.57 11.16 5.36
CA LEU A 61 15.99 10.83 5.41
C LEU A 61 16.71 11.27 4.13
N LEU A 62 16.10 11.07 2.96
CA LEU A 62 16.63 11.59 1.69
C LEU A 62 16.68 13.11 1.67
N TYR A 63 15.63 13.79 2.15
CA TYR A 63 15.61 15.24 2.25
C TYR A 63 16.69 15.77 3.22
N ALA A 64 16.88 15.11 4.36
CA ALA A 64 17.97 15.44 5.28
C ALA A 64 19.33 15.20 4.61
N GLY A 65 19.48 14.10 3.85
CA GLY A 65 20.70 13.81 3.10
C GLY A 65 21.03 14.88 2.06
N THR A 66 20.04 15.40 1.33
CA THR A 66 20.25 16.49 0.37
C THR A 66 20.62 17.80 1.06
N VAL A 67 20.04 18.10 2.23
CA VAL A 67 20.45 19.23 3.07
C VAL A 67 21.92 19.10 3.48
N LEU A 68 22.33 17.93 3.97
CA LEU A 68 23.71 17.67 4.39
C LEU A 68 24.69 17.77 3.21
N LEU A 69 24.35 17.21 2.05
CA LEU A 69 25.16 17.36 0.83
C LEU A 69 25.30 18.82 0.43
N SER A 70 24.23 19.61 0.52
CA SER A 70 24.31 21.05 0.22
C SER A 70 25.23 21.79 1.19
N ILE A 71 25.30 21.39 2.45
CA ILE A 71 26.16 22.05 3.45
C ILE A 71 27.61 21.60 3.29
N PHE A 72 27.86 20.29 3.17
CA PHE A 72 29.23 19.74 3.19
C PHE A 72 29.92 19.72 1.83
N TYR A 73 29.18 19.56 0.73
CA TYR A 73 29.77 19.40 -0.62
C TYR A 73 29.69 20.69 -1.45
N LEU A 74 28.67 21.52 -1.23
CA LEU A 74 28.49 22.80 -1.93
C LEU A 74 28.93 24.01 -1.09
N ASP A 75 29.49 23.76 0.11
CA ASP A 75 30.00 24.76 1.07
C ASP A 75 28.97 25.87 1.39
N VAL A 76 27.68 25.52 1.33
CA VAL A 76 26.60 26.45 1.66
C VAL A 76 26.50 26.55 3.17
N ALA A 77 26.68 27.75 3.72
CA ALA A 77 26.52 27.97 5.15
C ALA A 77 25.10 27.55 5.60
N PRO A 78 24.93 26.86 6.75
CA PRO A 78 23.61 26.37 7.19
C PRO A 78 22.55 27.47 7.31
N GLY A 79 22.95 28.66 7.74
CA GLY A 79 22.06 29.83 7.82
C GLY A 79 21.68 30.38 6.44
N GLU A 80 22.58 30.25 5.46
CA GLU A 80 22.32 30.66 4.08
C GLU A 80 21.41 29.64 3.37
N TYR A 81 21.58 28.35 3.63
CA TYR A 81 20.66 27.31 3.18
C TYR A 81 19.23 27.56 3.69
N LEU A 82 19.06 27.81 5.00
CA LEU A 82 17.74 28.11 5.57
C LEU A 82 17.12 29.38 4.97
N ARG A 83 17.92 30.42 4.74
CA ARG A 83 17.46 31.64 4.07
C ARG A 83 17.11 31.39 2.61
N ASN A 84 17.82 30.51 1.92
CA ASN A 84 17.51 30.18 0.54
C ASN A 84 16.25 29.30 0.46
N GLN A 85 16.10 28.34 1.36
CA GLN A 85 14.98 27.40 1.40
C GLN A 85 13.66 28.05 1.83
N PHE A 86 13.69 28.97 2.80
CA PHE A 86 12.47 29.61 3.36
C PHE A 86 12.37 31.11 3.11
N GLY A 87 13.40 31.75 2.59
CA GLY A 87 13.40 33.18 2.27
C GLY A 87 13.27 33.49 0.79
N THR A 88 13.38 32.49 -0.10
CA THR A 88 13.13 32.67 -1.54
C THR A 88 11.80 32.02 -1.94
N ALA A 89 11.13 32.62 -2.92
CA ALA A 89 9.89 32.07 -3.47
C ALA A 89 10.14 30.68 -4.08
N GLU A 90 11.29 30.48 -4.73
CA GLU A 90 11.67 29.22 -5.35
C GLU A 90 11.89 28.12 -4.30
N GLY A 91 12.64 28.39 -3.23
CA GLY A 91 12.89 27.43 -2.16
C GLY A 91 11.62 26.95 -1.46
N ILE A 92 10.71 27.89 -1.16
CA ILE A 92 9.40 27.57 -0.58
C ILE A 92 8.58 26.73 -1.56
N LEU A 93 8.56 27.09 -2.84
CA LEU A 93 7.79 26.38 -3.86
C LEU A 93 8.30 24.93 -4.01
N PHE A 94 9.61 24.72 -4.05
CA PHE A 94 10.19 23.37 -4.10
C PHE A 94 9.93 22.58 -2.82
N PHE A 95 10.03 23.20 -1.65
CA PHE A 95 9.70 22.55 -0.37
C PHE A 95 8.23 22.08 -0.34
N LEU A 96 7.31 22.97 -0.72
CA LEU A 96 5.89 22.66 -0.79
C LEU A 96 5.59 21.59 -1.84
N PHE A 97 6.28 21.62 -2.98
CA PHE A 97 6.15 20.60 -4.01
C PHE A 97 6.57 19.21 -3.52
N ILE A 98 7.71 19.12 -2.83
CA ILE A 98 8.19 17.87 -2.20
C ILE A 98 7.19 17.39 -1.15
N ALA A 99 6.71 18.29 -0.29
CA ALA A 99 5.71 17.96 0.74
C ALA A 99 4.39 17.48 0.11
N PHE A 100 3.93 18.13 -0.96
CA PHE A 100 2.75 17.75 -1.71
C PHE A 100 2.89 16.36 -2.34
N LEU A 101 4.03 16.09 -3.01
CA LEU A 101 4.34 14.78 -3.57
C LEU A 101 4.36 13.68 -2.51
N MET A 102 4.93 13.97 -1.33
CA MET A 102 4.90 13.03 -0.19
C MET A 102 3.47 12.73 0.26
N LEU A 103 2.64 13.76 0.43
CA LEU A 103 1.22 13.57 0.81
C LEU A 103 0.44 12.81 -0.27
N LEU A 104 0.65 13.13 -1.54
CA LEU A 104 0.03 12.45 -2.67
C LEU A 104 0.42 10.97 -2.71
N ASN A 105 1.69 10.63 -2.46
CA ASN A 105 2.15 9.25 -2.36
C ASN A 105 1.43 8.49 -1.23
N LEU A 106 1.26 9.11 -0.05
CA LEU A 106 0.51 8.54 1.06
C LEU A 106 -0.98 8.34 0.74
N VAL A 107 -1.60 9.31 0.05
CA VAL A 107 -3.00 9.20 -0.39
C VAL A 107 -3.18 8.06 -1.38
N ILE A 108 -2.27 7.91 -2.36
CA ILE A 108 -2.31 6.80 -3.32
C ILE A 108 -2.15 5.46 -2.60
N LEU A 109 -1.15 5.32 -1.72
CA LEU A 109 -0.94 4.10 -0.94
C LEU A 109 -2.16 3.76 -0.10
N ARG A 110 -2.79 4.77 0.51
CA ARG A 110 -4.00 4.58 1.31
C ARG A 110 -5.20 4.22 0.45
N ALA A 111 -5.36 4.82 -0.72
CA ALA A 111 -6.43 4.49 -1.67
C ALA A 111 -6.30 3.04 -2.16
N VAL A 112 -5.10 2.62 -2.57
CA VAL A 112 -4.79 1.25 -2.99
C VAL A 112 -4.99 0.26 -1.84
N SER A 113 -4.63 0.64 -0.61
CA SER A 113 -4.84 -0.19 0.57
C SER A 113 -6.30 -0.30 1.01
N ASN A 114 -7.13 0.68 0.68
CA ASN A 114 -8.53 0.76 1.14
C ASN A 114 -9.53 0.25 0.10
N THR A 115 -9.09 -0.09 -1.12
CA THR A 115 -9.90 -0.88 -2.05
C THR A 115 -10.14 -2.27 -1.43
N LYS A 116 -11.25 -2.40 -0.71
CA LYS A 116 -11.90 -3.69 -0.47
C LYS A 116 -12.23 -4.26 -1.84
N ILE A 117 -11.44 -5.23 -2.27
CA ILE A 117 -11.85 -6.07 -3.39
C ILE A 117 -12.96 -6.94 -2.82
N ASP A 118 -14.20 -6.56 -3.12
CA ASP A 118 -15.34 -7.45 -2.94
C ASP A 118 -15.06 -8.71 -3.78
N TYR A 119 -14.91 -9.84 -3.09
CA TYR A 119 -14.79 -11.19 -3.65
C TYR A 119 -16.04 -11.99 -3.28
#